data_AF-A0A520ZLK2-F1
#
_entry.id   AF-A0A520ZLK2-F1
#
_cell.length_a   1.000
_cell.length_b   1.000
_cell.length_c   1.000
_cell.angle_alpha   90.00
_cell.angle_beta   90.00
_cell.angle_gamma   90.00
#
_symmetry.space_group_name_H-M   'P 1'
#
loop_
_entity.id
_entity.type
_entity.pdbx_description
1 polymer ?
#
loop_
_entity_poly.entity_id
_entity_poly.type
_entity_poly.pdbx_seq_one_letter_code
_entity_poly.pdbx_strand_id
1 'polypeptide(L)'
;VQIIIPNSEVWGNVIKNYSIYTTRRAEWSFGVSYGANLAEAERIIRETILSDERSLEDPAPFIQVNNLGDFSVDFLVRVWVQASDYFQYQADMKRRVKEALDEGGIEIPFPTRTVIEQAAEA
;
A
#
# COMPACT_ATOMS: atom_id res chain seq x y z
N VAL A 1 -24.23 -8.95 -9.89
CA VAL A 1 -24.27 -10.41 -10.08
C VAL A 1 -25.03 -11.01 -8.90
N GLN A 2 -25.98 -11.90 -9.14
CA GLN A 2 -26.71 -12.61 -8.07
C GLN A 2 -26.06 -13.99 -7.87
N ILE A 3 -25.75 -14.34 -6.63
CA ILE A 3 -25.14 -15.63 -6.25
C ILE A 3 -26.02 -16.24 -5.14
N ILE A 4 -26.41 -17.49 -5.30
CA ILE A 4 -27.25 -18.23 -4.35
C ILE A 4 -26.47 -19.47 -3.91
N ILE A 5 -26.29 -19.64 -2.60
CA ILE A 5 -25.47 -20.71 -2.00
C ILE A 5 -26.35 -21.54 -1.04
N PRO A 6 -26.31 -22.87 -1.08
CA PRO A 6 -27.02 -23.73 -0.13
C PRO A 6 -26.52 -23.56 1.31
N ASN A 7 -27.44 -23.52 2.28
CA ASN A 7 -27.07 -23.37 3.70
C ASN A 7 -26.09 -24.45 4.19
N SER A 8 -26.23 -25.70 3.73
CA SER A 8 -25.35 -26.81 4.12
C SER A 8 -23.90 -26.59 3.73
N GLU A 9 -23.64 -25.85 2.64
CA GLU A 9 -22.29 -25.52 2.19
C GLU A 9 -21.67 -24.38 3.01
N VAL A 10 -22.50 -23.47 3.55
CA VAL A 10 -22.04 -22.35 4.36
C VAL A 10 -21.59 -22.81 5.75
N TRP A 11 -22.37 -23.68 6.41
CA TRP A 11 -22.10 -24.10 7.78
C TRP A 11 -20.85 -24.97 7.96
N GLY A 12 -20.40 -25.66 6.91
CA GLY A 12 -19.18 -26.47 6.94
C GLY A 12 -17.88 -25.66 6.77
N ASN A 13 -17.97 -24.36 6.46
CA ASN A 13 -16.84 -23.54 6.07
C ASN A 13 -16.56 -22.40 7.07
N VAL A 14 -15.34 -21.85 7.02
CA VAL A 14 -14.97 -20.68 7.83
C VAL A 14 -15.71 -19.43 7.32
N ILE A 15 -16.55 -18.85 8.18
CA ILE A 15 -17.30 -17.62 7.87
C ILE A 15 -16.44 -16.39 8.18
N LYS A 16 -16.07 -15.63 7.14
CA LYS A 16 -15.40 -14.32 7.29
C LYS A 16 -16.44 -13.21 7.30
N ASN A 17 -16.68 -12.60 8.46
CA ASN A 17 -17.59 -11.47 8.61
C ASN A 17 -16.82 -10.14 8.59
N TYR A 18 -17.08 -9.29 7.61
CA TYR A 18 -16.45 -7.98 7.47
C TYR A 18 -17.22 -6.83 8.13
N SER A 19 -18.45 -7.08 8.61
CA SER A 19 -19.37 -6.07 9.14
C SER A 19 -19.44 -6.06 10.67
N ILE A 20 -18.83 -7.03 11.35
CA ILE A 20 -18.87 -7.14 12.82
C ILE A 20 -18.00 -6.08 13.52
N TYR A 21 -16.94 -5.62 12.86
CA TYR A 21 -16.04 -4.58 13.38
C TYR A 21 -16.34 -3.24 12.71
N THR A 22 -16.37 -2.18 13.51
CA THR A 22 -16.60 -0.81 13.04
C THR A 22 -15.38 -0.21 12.36
N THR A 23 -14.19 -0.72 12.66
CA THR A 23 -12.92 -0.29 12.06
C THR A 23 -12.33 -1.39 11.18
N ARG A 24 -11.56 -0.96 10.18
CA ARG A 24 -10.86 -1.85 9.26
C ARG A 24 -9.46 -1.31 8.98
N ARG A 25 -8.49 -2.21 8.90
CA ARG A 25 -7.11 -1.87 8.55
C ARG A 25 -6.95 -1.78 7.03
N ALA A 26 -6.69 -0.57 6.53
CA ALA A 26 -6.24 -0.34 5.16
C ALA A 26 -4.76 -0.71 5.04
N GLU A 27 -4.39 -1.32 3.91
CA GLU A 27 -3.03 -1.74 3.62
C GLU A 27 -2.65 -1.33 2.19
N TRP A 28 -1.44 -0.80 2.05
CA TRP A 28 -0.81 -0.48 0.77
C TRP A 28 0.64 -0.90 0.75
N SER A 29 1.15 -1.10 -0.46
CA SER A 29 2.56 -1.28 -0.75
C SER A 29 2.97 -0.19 -1.73
N PHE A 30 3.90 0.68 -1.33
CA PHE A 30 4.44 1.75 -2.19
C PHE A 30 5.92 1.46 -2.47
N GLY A 31 6.25 1.23 -3.74
CA GLY A 31 7.62 1.02 -4.18
C GLY A 31 8.29 2.34 -4.56
N VAL A 32 9.49 2.58 -4.06
CA VAL A 32 10.33 3.72 -4.43
C VAL A 32 11.67 3.25 -5.02
N SER A 33 12.35 4.11 -5.77
CA SER A 33 13.64 3.79 -6.38
C SER A 33 14.70 3.50 -5.32
N TYR A 34 15.64 2.60 -5.61
CA TYR A 34 16.78 2.29 -4.74
C TYR A 34 17.68 3.50 -4.47
N GLY A 35 17.70 4.48 -5.38
CA GLY A 35 18.44 5.73 -5.21
C GLY A 35 17.71 6.79 -4.38
N ALA A 36 16.45 6.56 -4.02
CA ALA A 36 15.65 7.54 -3.30
C ALA A 36 16.05 7.64 -1.82
N ASN A 37 15.84 8.80 -1.22
CA ASN A 37 16.01 8.97 0.23
C ASN A 37 14.83 8.30 0.96
N LEU A 38 15.09 7.12 1.53
CA LEU A 38 14.06 6.32 2.20
C LEU A 38 13.45 7.01 3.43
N ALA A 39 14.24 7.79 4.17
CA ALA A 39 13.72 8.52 5.34
C ALA A 39 12.74 9.62 4.91
N GLU A 40 13.05 10.30 3.81
CA GLU A 40 12.17 11.33 3.24
C GLU A 40 10.90 10.73 2.63
N ALA A 41 11.04 9.61 1.90
CA ALA A 41 9.90 8.88 1.38
C ALA A 41 8.94 8.40 2.50
N GLU A 42 9.48 7.83 3.59
CA GLU A 42 8.68 7.43 4.75
C GLU A 42 7.93 8.63 5.36
N ARG A 43 8.64 9.75 5.53
CA ARG A 43 8.08 10.99 6.10
C ARG A 43 6.91 11.50 5.26
N ILE A 44 7.09 11.62 3.94
CA ILE A 44 6.04 12.08 3.01
C ILE A 44 4.84 11.16 3.05
N ILE A 45 5.05 9.84 3.00
CA ILE A 45 3.97 8.84 3.06
C ILE A 45 3.19 8.97 4.37
N ARG A 46 3.91 9.07 5.49
CA ARG A 46 3.31 9.21 6.83
C ARG A 46 2.49 10.48 6.95
N GLU A 47 3.04 11.62 6.58
CA GLU A 47 2.36 12.92 6.65
C GLU A 47 1.13 12.95 5.75
N THR A 48 1.25 12.45 4.52
CA THR A 48 0.13 12.42 3.57
C THR A 48 -1.04 11.60 4.12
N ILE A 49 -0.75 10.44 4.71
CA ILE A 49 -1.78 9.55 5.23
C ILE A 49 -2.40 10.11 6.52
N LEU A 50 -1.58 10.59 7.45
CA LEU A 50 -2.05 11.17 8.71
C LEU A 50 -2.76 12.53 8.52
N SER A 51 -2.55 13.21 7.39
CA SER A 51 -3.28 14.45 7.07
C SER A 51 -4.76 14.25 6.77
N ASP A 52 -5.20 13.01 6.48
CA ASP A 52 -6.59 12.71 6.20
C ASP A 52 -7.35 12.38 7.50
N GLU A 53 -8.45 13.08 7.76
CA GLU A 53 -9.25 12.96 8.99
C GLU A 53 -9.83 11.55 9.21
N ARG A 54 -9.91 10.72 8.16
CA ARG A 54 -10.41 9.34 8.25
C ARG A 54 -9.39 8.40 8.90
N SER A 55 -8.13 8.79 8.97
CA SER A 55 -7.04 8.03 9.56
C SER A 55 -7.13 8.00 11.08
N LEU A 56 -7.19 6.80 11.66
CA LEU A 56 -7.12 6.64 13.11
C LEU A 56 -5.66 6.56 13.56
N GLU A 57 -5.29 7.40 14.52
CA GLU A 57 -3.95 7.41 15.12
C GLU A 57 -3.76 6.27 16.13
N ASP A 58 -4.85 5.73 16.68
CA ASP A 58 -4.86 4.56 17.56
C ASP A 58 -5.75 3.47 16.96
N PRO A 59 -5.23 2.27 16.63
CA PRO A 59 -3.82 1.85 16.76
C PRO A 59 -2.86 2.58 15.82
N ALA A 60 -1.62 2.78 16.30
CA ALA A 60 -0.57 3.50 15.57
C ALA A 60 -0.38 2.97 14.12
N PRO A 61 -0.24 3.87 13.14
CA PRO A 61 0.01 3.48 11.76
C PRO A 61 1.36 2.76 11.65
N PHE A 62 1.36 1.65 10.92
CA PHE A 62 2.58 0.91 10.61
C PHE A 62 3.08 1.33 9.23
N ILE A 63 4.26 1.94 9.17
CA ILE A 63 4.90 2.37 7.93
C ILE A 63 6.36 1.94 8.02
N GLN A 64 6.74 0.91 7.27
CA GLN A 64 8.11 0.39 7.26
C GLN A 64 8.45 -0.21 5.90
N VAL A 65 9.74 -0.27 5.58
CA VAL A 65 10.24 -1.06 4.45
C VAL A 65 9.99 -2.53 4.74
N ASN A 66 9.22 -3.19 3.86
CA ASN A 66 8.83 -4.59 4.01
C ASN A 66 9.54 -5.50 3.01
N ASN A 67 9.94 -4.96 1.86
CA ASN A 67 10.60 -5.74 0.82
C ASN A 67 11.63 -4.92 0.04
N LEU A 68 12.69 -5.58 -0.40
CA LEU A 68 13.68 -5.06 -1.34
C LEU A 68 13.48 -5.85 -2.64
N GLY A 69 12.69 -5.30 -3.56
CA GLY A 69 12.31 -5.94 -4.82
C GLY A 69 13.36 -5.76 -5.92
N ASP A 70 13.10 -6.34 -7.09
CA ASP A 70 14.06 -6.34 -8.20
C ASP A 70 14.36 -4.94 -8.76
N PHE A 71 13.41 -4.01 -8.61
CA PHE A 71 13.49 -2.65 -9.13
C PHE A 71 13.03 -1.57 -8.13
N SER A 72 12.50 -1.95 -6.97
CA SER A 72 11.98 -1.01 -5.95
C SER A 72 12.29 -1.43 -4.52
N VAL A 73 12.34 -0.45 -3.62
CA VAL A 73 12.23 -0.64 -2.18
C VAL A 73 10.76 -0.44 -1.79
N ASP A 74 10.12 -1.47 -1.26
CA ASP A 74 8.68 -1.47 -1.01
C ASP A 74 8.37 -1.14 0.46
N PHE A 75 7.64 -0.05 0.66
CA PHE A 75 7.07 0.34 1.94
C PHE A 75 5.71 -0.31 2.14
N LEU A 76 5.57 -1.03 3.25
CA LEU A 76 4.29 -1.52 3.74
C LEU A 76 3.67 -0.47 4.65
N VAL A 77 2.48 -0.02 4.29
CA VAL A 77 1.72 0.96 5.03
C VAL A 77 0.41 0.34 5.51
N ARG A 78 0.14 0.43 6.81
CA ARG A 78 -1.12 -0.02 7.42
C ARG A 78 -1.67 1.04 8.35
N VAL A 79 -2.91 1.44 8.10
CA VAL A 79 -3.63 2.43 8.93
C VAL A 79 -5.04 1.94 9.18
N TRP A 80 -5.56 2.22 10.38
CA TRP A 80 -6.93 1.90 10.73
C TRP A 80 -7.86 3.03 10.32
N VAL A 81 -9.02 2.67 9.79
CA VAL A 81 -10.09 3.60 9.40
C VAL A 81 -11.45 3.02 9.74
N GLN A 82 -12.49 3.85 9.70
CA GLN A 82 -13.86 3.36 9.80
C GLN A 82 -14.20 2.46 8.61
N ALA A 83 -14.92 1.36 8.87
CA ALA A 83 -15.27 0.37 7.86
C ALA A 83 -16.15 0.96 6.75
N SER A 84 -16.94 1.99 7.06
CA SER A 84 -17.73 2.78 6.11
C SER A 84 -16.87 3.45 5.03
N ASP A 85 -15.74 4.02 5.46
CA ASP A 85 -14.90 4.87 4.62
C ASP A 85 -13.76 4.10 3.96
N TYR A 86 -13.53 2.87 4.39
CA TYR A 86 -12.43 2.00 3.96
C TYR A 86 -12.19 2.01 2.45
N PHE A 87 -13.23 1.80 1.63
CA PHE A 87 -13.04 1.66 0.19
C PHE A 87 -12.64 2.99 -0.48
N GLN A 88 -13.25 4.09 -0.07
CA GLN A 88 -12.92 5.42 -0.60
C GLN A 88 -11.52 5.82 -0.15
N TYR A 89 -11.23 5.69 1.14
CA TYR A 89 -9.92 5.98 1.70
C TYR A 89 -8.81 5.13 1.06
N GLN A 90 -9.05 3.83 0.83
CA GLN A 90 -8.09 2.95 0.15
C GLN A 90 -7.74 3.45 -1.27
N ALA A 91 -8.72 3.96 -2.01
CA ALA A 91 -8.54 4.46 -3.37
C ALA A 91 -7.89 5.84 -3.38
N ASP A 92 -8.39 6.76 -2.56
CA ASP A 92 -7.93 8.16 -2.47
C ASP A 92 -6.46 8.24 -2.06
N MET A 93 -6.07 7.47 -1.04
CA MET A 93 -4.69 7.50 -0.53
C MET A 93 -3.67 7.03 -1.56
N LYS A 94 -4.01 6.10 -2.46
CA LYS A 94 -3.07 5.68 -3.52
C LYS A 94 -2.71 6.85 -4.42
N ARG A 95 -3.71 7.65 -4.80
CA ARG A 95 -3.51 8.82 -5.65
C ARG A 95 -2.76 9.91 -4.89
N ARG A 96 -3.21 10.26 -3.68
CA ARG A 96 -2.60 11.32 -2.86
C ARG A 96 -1.15 11.02 -2.51
N VAL A 97 -0.83 9.79 -2.12
CA VAL A 97 0.55 9.39 -1.82
C VAL A 97 1.42 9.45 -3.07
N LYS A 98 0.93 9.02 -4.23
CA LYS A 98 1.66 9.15 -5.49
C LYS A 98 1.96 10.62 -5.80
N GLU A 99 0.95 11.48 -5.73
CA GLU A 99 1.12 12.92 -6.00
C GLU A 99 2.11 13.57 -5.01
N ALA A 100 2.03 13.21 -3.72
CA ALA A 100 2.95 13.70 -2.70
C ALA A 100 4.40 13.21 -2.88
N LEU A 101 4.60 11.95 -3.30
CA LEU A 101 5.93 11.42 -3.60
C LEU A 101 6.55 12.13 -4.81
N ASP A 102 5.76 12.42 -5.85
CA ASP A 102 6.23 13.19 -7.01
C ASP A 102 6.62 14.62 -6.61
N GLU A 103 5.81 15.30 -5.79
CA GLU A 103 6.11 16.65 -5.28
C GLU A 103 7.36 16.68 -4.40
N GLY A 104 7.61 15.61 -3.64
CA GLY A 104 8.82 15.43 -2.84
C GLY A 104 10.05 14.98 -3.63
N GLY A 105 9.92 14.78 -4.95
CA GLY A 105 11.03 14.33 -5.81
C GLY A 105 11.44 12.88 -5.60
N ILE A 106 10.56 12.04 -5.04
CA ILE A 106 10.80 10.62 -4.85
C ILE A 106 10.34 9.86 -6.10
N GLU A 107 11.29 9.33 -6.86
CA GLU A 107 11.00 8.60 -8.08
C GLU A 107 10.42 7.20 -7.78
N ILE A 108 9.28 6.91 -8.41
CA ILE A 108 8.69 5.56 -8.45
C ILE A 108 9.27 4.84 -9.67
N PRO A 109 10.01 3.73 -9.46
CA PRO A 109 10.78 3.11 -10.52
C PRO A 109 9.85 2.34 -11.47
N PHE A 110 10.14 2.43 -12.75
CA PHE A 110 9.59 1.50 -13.73
C PHE A 110 10.41 0.19 -13.72
N PRO A 111 9.80 -0.94 -14.13
CA PRO A 111 10.55 -2.18 -14.33
C PRO A 111 11.74 -1.92 -15.27
N THR A 112 12.95 -2.02 -14.73
CA THR A 112 14.19 -1.70 -15.44
C THR A 112 15.02 -2.98 -15.58
N ARG A 113 15.69 -3.14 -16.73
CA ARG A 113 16.63 -4.24 -16.96
C ARG A 113 17.96 -3.69 -17.43
N THR A 114 19.03 -4.09 -16.76
CA THR A 114 20.40 -3.82 -17.21
C THR A 114 20.77 -4.81 -18.32
N VAL A 115 21.14 -4.30 -19.50
CA VAL A 115 21.70 -5.10 -20.59
C VAL A 115 23.21 -4.87 -20.60
N ILE A 116 23.99 -5.95 -20.45
CA ILE A 116 25.44 -5.91 -20.53
C ILE A 116 25.82 -6.51 -21.88
N GLU A 117 26.25 -5.66 -22.82
CA GLU A 117 26.80 -6.12 -24.10
C GLU A 117 28.28 -6.44 -23.92
N GLN A 118 28.64 -7.73 -23.95
CA GLN A 118 30.03 -8.14 -24.01
C GLN A 118 30.48 -8.10 -25.48
N ALA A 119 31.35 -7.15 -25.82
CA ALA A 119 32.04 -7.16 -27.09
C ALA A 119 32.93 -8.40 -27.14
N ALA A 120 32.74 -9.26 -28.14
CA ALA A 120 33.62 -10.39 -28.39
C ALA A 120 35.01 -9.84 -28.76
N GLU A 121 36.03 -10.22 -27.98
CA GLU A 121 37.43 -10.01 -28.37
C GLU A 121 37.68 -10.70 -29.71
N ALA A 122 38.20 -9.93 -30.67
CA ALA A 122 38.54 -10.36 -32.02
C ALA A 122 39.90 -11.06 -32.08
#